data_AF-A0A1E7EIL9-F1
#
_entry.id   AF-A0A1E7EIL9-F1
#
_cell.length_a   1.000
_cell.length_b   1.000
_cell.length_c   1.000
_cell.angle_alpha   90.00
_cell.angle_beta   90.00
_cell.angle_gamma   90.00
#
_symmetry.space_group_name_H-M   'P 1'
#
loop_
_entity.id
_entity.type
_entity.pdbx_description
1 polymer ?
#
loop_
_entity_poly.entity_id
_entity_poly.type
_entity_poly.pdbx_seq_one_letter_code
_entity_poly.pdbx_strand_id
1 'polypeptide(L)'
;MLSTQQRAARSSFFLVFVLLVLATTITRNVEGHVRLECPPPLSGKTGEKIGPCDVSTDDGLLQSFPLQANALNTVTWLESISHPGAPVRFALSREGGGDSNGGEAATGFETCLLLDHIPHDALSRPTYRNESSWHRSSITLWIPDVQCERCYLQLISVMSDAAHGVPIDTKCAYRANTNNVIEIAETPESDFPACPAVYHSCSPVSIDGTIPRNDMDVCNTTEFEDQLGWPLTPRDNPDLYEHSIYYNRGDVGLYSTTDATLRFVGSPLTDATCTNTKYCDPDVSFEEILAIPDAAAYISLEGSCASVVKTKVEAYVPPAAAAVDSTINSSTSSSARTLTQLMIPATTATLTLLLMILFLGK
;
A
#
# COMPACT_ATOMS: atom_id res chain seq x y z
N MET A 1 -52.33 -23.01 22.67
CA MET A 1 -51.45 -23.98 21.98
C MET A 1 -51.35 -23.57 20.53
N LEU A 2 -50.17 -23.12 20.05
CA LEU A 2 -49.99 -22.85 18.62
C LEU A 2 -49.99 -24.15 17.82
N SER A 3 -50.66 -24.14 16.65
CA SER A 3 -50.76 -25.30 15.77
C SER A 3 -49.38 -25.71 15.26
N THR A 4 -49.22 -26.99 14.93
CA THR A 4 -47.96 -27.56 14.42
C THR A 4 -47.46 -26.82 13.17
N GLN A 5 -48.37 -26.27 12.34
CA GLN A 5 -48.04 -25.41 11.21
C GLN A 5 -47.39 -24.08 11.61
N GLN A 6 -47.88 -23.42 12.67
CA GLN A 6 -47.29 -22.16 13.15
C GLN A 6 -45.89 -22.35 13.76
N ARG A 7 -45.56 -23.54 14.27
CA ARG A 7 -44.21 -23.84 14.79
C ARG A 7 -43.19 -24.04 13.67
N ALA A 8 -43.58 -24.72 12.58
CA ALA A 8 -42.71 -24.93 11.42
C ALA A 8 -42.38 -23.63 10.67
N ALA A 9 -43.36 -22.72 10.53
CA ALA A 9 -43.16 -21.43 9.88
C ALA A 9 -42.19 -20.52 10.67
N ARG A 10 -42.29 -20.51 12.01
CA ARG A 10 -41.38 -19.74 12.89
C ARG A 10 -39.94 -20.26 12.86
N SER A 11 -39.76 -21.58 12.80
CA SER A 11 -38.43 -22.19 12.69
C SER A 11 -37.75 -21.85 11.36
N SER A 12 -38.50 -21.81 10.26
CA SER A 12 -37.98 -21.50 8.93
C SER A 12 -37.56 -20.02 8.81
N PHE A 13 -38.36 -19.10 9.37
CA PHE A 13 -38.04 -17.68 9.37
C PHE A 13 -36.79 -17.35 10.19
N PHE A 14 -36.61 -18.01 11.34
CA PHE A 14 -35.43 -17.83 12.16
C PHE A 14 -34.15 -18.33 11.49
N LEU A 15 -34.20 -19.49 10.81
CA LEU A 15 -33.04 -20.02 10.07
C LEU A 15 -32.64 -19.11 8.90
N VAL A 16 -33.61 -18.60 8.13
CA VAL A 16 -33.35 -17.67 7.02
C VAL A 16 -32.77 -16.36 7.54
N PHE A 17 -33.29 -15.81 8.64
CA PHE A 17 -32.75 -14.61 9.26
C PHE A 17 -31.32 -14.82 9.77
N VAL A 18 -31.04 -15.94 10.43
CA VAL A 18 -29.68 -16.29 10.89
C VAL A 18 -28.73 -16.44 9.71
N LEU A 19 -29.14 -17.09 8.62
CA LEU A 19 -28.33 -17.21 7.40
C LEU A 19 -28.10 -15.86 6.71
N LEU A 20 -29.09 -14.96 6.70
CA LEU A 20 -28.94 -13.60 6.17
C LEU A 20 -27.97 -12.76 7.02
N VAL A 21 -28.07 -12.85 8.35
CA VAL A 21 -27.15 -12.16 9.28
C VAL A 21 -25.73 -12.74 9.19
N LEU A 22 -25.58 -14.06 9.02
CA LEU A 22 -24.28 -14.68 8.76
C LEU A 22 -23.72 -14.30 7.38
N ALA A 23 -24.57 -14.16 6.36
CA ALA A 23 -24.13 -13.73 5.03
C ALA A 23 -23.70 -12.25 5.01
N THR A 24 -24.37 -11.37 5.76
CA THR A 24 -24.00 -9.95 5.84
C THR A 24 -22.79 -9.68 6.73
N THR A 25 -22.42 -10.60 7.63
CA THR A 25 -21.22 -10.46 8.49
C THR A 25 -19.94 -10.99 7.83
N ILE A 26 -20.02 -11.61 6.64
CA ILE A 26 -18.84 -12.06 5.88
C ILE A 26 -18.47 -11.04 4.79
N THR A 27 -18.75 -9.76 4.97
CA THR A 27 -17.97 -8.73 4.28
C THR A 27 -16.61 -8.67 4.97
N ARG A 28 -15.75 -9.63 4.65
CA ARG A 28 -14.33 -9.54 5.00
C ARG A 28 -13.78 -8.37 4.22
N ASN A 29 -13.56 -7.25 4.89
CA ASN A 29 -12.70 -6.20 4.36
C ASN A 29 -11.38 -6.88 4.00
N VAL A 30 -11.02 -6.83 2.72
CA VAL A 30 -9.70 -7.27 2.28
C VAL A 30 -8.75 -6.19 2.75
N GLU A 31 -8.15 -6.40 3.92
CA GLU A 31 -7.24 -5.48 4.60
C GLU A 31 -5.79 -5.71 4.16
N GLY A 32 -5.50 -5.68 2.86
CA GLY A 32 -4.09 -5.74 2.46
C GLY A 32 -3.82 -5.44 1.01
N HIS A 33 -2.81 -4.62 0.75
CA HIS A 33 -2.13 -4.35 -0.51
C HIS A 33 -0.69 -3.97 -0.22
N VAL A 34 -0.41 -2.78 0.34
CA VAL A 34 0.94 -2.23 0.45
C VAL A 34 1.22 -1.65 1.83
N ARG A 35 2.48 -1.69 2.27
CA ARG A 35 2.98 -1.00 3.47
C ARG A 35 4.44 -0.62 3.28
N LEU A 36 4.88 0.53 3.80
CA LEU A 36 6.30 0.82 3.97
C LEU A 36 6.98 -0.26 4.84
N GLU A 37 8.23 -0.56 4.53
CA GLU A 37 9.07 -1.42 5.36
C GLU A 37 10.25 -0.62 5.91
N CYS A 38 10.89 0.16 5.06
CA CYS A 38 11.92 1.11 5.46
C CYS A 38 11.77 2.40 4.63
N PRO A 39 11.60 3.58 5.25
CA PRO A 39 11.47 3.83 6.68
C PRO A 39 10.33 3.07 7.40
N PRO A 40 10.43 2.77 8.72
CA PRO A 40 9.43 1.97 9.44
C PRO A 40 8.05 2.63 9.42
N PRO A 41 6.97 1.89 9.10
CA PRO A 41 5.63 2.45 8.99
C PRO A 41 5.01 2.75 10.36
N LEU A 42 4.05 3.68 10.42
CA LEU A 42 3.23 3.94 11.61
C LEU A 42 2.37 2.73 12.00
N SER A 43 1.90 1.97 11.01
CA SER A 43 0.97 0.86 11.15
C SER A 43 1.57 -0.41 10.57
N GLY A 44 1.28 -1.55 11.19
CA GLY A 44 1.57 -2.87 10.64
C GLY A 44 0.55 -3.36 9.62
N LYS A 45 -0.48 -2.57 9.29
CA LYS A 45 -1.47 -3.00 8.29
C LYS A 45 -0.95 -2.74 6.89
N THR A 46 -1.50 -3.46 5.92
CA THR A 46 -1.23 -3.23 4.48
C THR A 46 -2.47 -2.76 3.74
N GLY A 47 -3.61 -2.66 4.43
CA GLY A 47 -4.93 -2.59 3.83
C GLY A 47 -5.68 -1.28 4.06
N GLU A 48 -4.98 -0.25 4.50
CA GLU A 48 -5.67 0.95 4.95
C GLU A 48 -6.03 1.86 3.78
N LYS A 49 -7.31 2.19 3.75
CA LYS A 49 -7.96 3.00 2.72
C LYS A 49 -8.49 4.32 3.29
N ILE A 50 -8.44 4.48 4.61
CA ILE A 50 -9.02 5.61 5.33
C ILE A 50 -7.89 6.57 5.68
N GLY A 51 -7.94 7.74 5.04
CA GLY A 51 -7.01 8.83 5.29
C GLY A 51 -5.60 8.55 4.75
N PRO A 52 -4.70 9.53 4.88
CA PRO A 52 -3.48 9.53 4.09
C PRO A 52 -2.35 8.66 4.67
N CYS A 53 -2.46 8.17 5.91
CA CYS A 53 -1.31 7.64 6.67
C CYS A 53 -1.52 6.33 7.43
N ASP A 54 -2.50 5.51 7.05
CA ASP A 54 -2.81 4.21 7.68
C ASP A 54 -3.25 4.27 9.17
N VAL A 55 -3.21 5.44 9.80
CA VAL A 55 -3.59 5.60 11.22
C VAL A 55 -4.47 6.82 11.41
N SER A 56 -5.42 6.68 12.33
CA SER A 56 -6.33 7.76 12.70
C SER A 56 -5.73 8.77 13.67
N THR A 57 -4.49 8.55 14.14
CA THR A 57 -3.64 9.45 14.94
C THR A 57 -2.24 8.84 15.03
N ASP A 58 -1.18 9.64 14.91
CA ASP A 58 0.16 9.26 15.36
C ASP A 58 0.30 9.50 16.88
N ASP A 59 0.73 8.48 17.63
CA ASP A 59 0.93 8.56 19.09
C ASP A 59 2.31 9.12 19.48
N GLY A 60 3.18 9.38 18.50
CA GLY A 60 4.51 9.91 18.68
C GLY A 60 5.52 8.91 19.26
N LEU A 61 5.13 7.65 19.47
CA LEU A 61 6.02 6.62 20.02
C LEU A 61 7.04 6.13 19.00
N LEU A 62 6.69 6.13 17.71
CA LEU A 62 7.63 5.80 16.64
C LEU A 62 8.54 7.00 16.39
N GLN A 63 9.84 6.83 16.64
CA GLN A 63 10.85 7.86 16.34
C GLN A 63 10.89 8.16 14.84
N SER A 64 11.15 9.42 14.48
CA SER A 64 11.32 9.80 13.08
C SER A 64 12.59 9.17 12.50
N PHE A 65 12.45 8.57 11.33
CA PHE A 65 13.56 7.94 10.63
C PHE A 65 14.38 8.99 9.87
N PRO A 66 15.71 9.05 10.06
CA PRO A 66 16.52 10.07 9.41
C PRO A 66 16.70 9.79 7.92
N LEU A 67 16.35 10.76 7.09
CA LEU A 67 16.68 10.83 5.66
C LEU A 67 17.73 11.93 5.44
N GLN A 68 18.56 11.76 4.42
CA GLN A 68 19.56 12.75 4.04
C GLN A 68 18.97 13.76 3.06
N ALA A 69 19.02 15.06 3.39
CA ALA A 69 18.68 16.14 2.46
C ALA A 69 19.68 16.23 1.31
N ASN A 70 19.24 16.73 0.15
CA ASN A 70 20.04 16.85 -1.08
C ASN A 70 20.77 15.55 -1.44
N ALA A 71 20.10 14.42 -1.25
CA ALA A 71 20.71 13.12 -1.40
C ALA A 71 19.73 12.03 -1.84
N LEU A 72 20.31 10.96 -2.35
CA LEU A 72 19.62 9.73 -2.68
C LEU A 72 19.34 8.92 -1.42
N ASN A 73 18.09 8.50 -1.25
CA ASN A 73 17.64 7.70 -0.10
C ASN A 73 16.80 6.53 -0.61
N THR A 74 17.25 5.31 -0.36
CA THR A 74 16.46 4.11 -0.65
C THR A 74 15.27 4.01 0.28
N VAL A 75 14.16 3.55 -0.28
CA VAL A 75 12.96 3.17 0.45
C VAL A 75 12.55 1.77 -0.01
N THR A 76 12.02 0.98 0.93
CA THR A 76 11.50 -0.35 0.65
C THR A 76 10.06 -0.44 1.12
N TRP A 77 9.25 -1.18 0.38
CA TRP A 77 7.87 -1.46 0.73
C TRP A 77 7.55 -2.93 0.48
N LEU A 78 6.51 -3.38 1.16
CA LEU A 78 6.01 -4.73 1.08
C LEU A 78 4.60 -4.73 0.51
N GLU A 79 4.39 -5.63 -0.42
CA GLU A 79 3.08 -5.94 -0.96
C GLU A 79 2.57 -7.27 -0.39
N SER A 80 1.37 -7.25 0.20
CA SER A 80 0.72 -8.42 0.79
C SER A 80 -0.29 -9.10 -0.13
N ILE A 81 -0.79 -8.37 -1.14
CA ILE A 81 -1.67 -8.85 -2.20
C ILE A 81 -1.25 -8.20 -3.51
N SER A 82 -0.87 -9.02 -4.50
CA SER A 82 -0.57 -8.56 -5.85
C SER A 82 -1.83 -8.20 -6.62
N HIS A 83 -1.78 -7.06 -7.30
CA HIS A 83 -2.77 -6.64 -8.29
C HIS A 83 -2.07 -6.08 -9.55
N PRO A 84 -2.38 -6.60 -10.74
CA PRO A 84 -1.92 -5.98 -11.98
C PRO A 84 -2.49 -4.56 -12.06
N GLY A 85 -1.65 -3.53 -12.18
CA GLY A 85 -2.11 -2.13 -12.14
C GLY A 85 -2.13 -1.51 -10.75
N ALA A 86 -1.12 -1.82 -9.95
CA ALA A 86 -0.91 -1.33 -8.59
C ALA A 86 0.28 -0.36 -8.46
N PRO A 87 0.47 0.65 -9.34
CA PRO A 87 1.60 1.58 -9.22
C PRO A 87 1.65 2.22 -7.85
N VAL A 88 2.87 2.61 -7.47
CA VAL A 88 3.11 3.33 -6.23
C VAL A 88 3.64 4.73 -6.46
N ARG A 89 3.35 5.61 -5.50
CA ARG A 89 3.78 7.01 -5.48
C ARG A 89 4.24 7.39 -4.09
N PHE A 90 5.29 8.22 -4.04
CA PHE A 90 5.86 8.77 -2.82
C PHE A 90 5.67 10.28 -2.74
N ALA A 91 5.30 10.76 -1.56
CA ALA A 91 5.17 12.18 -1.28
C ALA A 91 5.59 12.52 0.16
N LEU A 92 5.90 13.78 0.39
CA LEU A 92 6.32 14.30 1.70
C LEU A 92 5.29 15.28 2.26
N SER A 93 4.82 15.01 3.48
CA SER A 93 3.89 15.90 4.17
C SER A 93 4.54 17.24 4.53
N ARG A 94 3.72 18.21 4.90
CA ARG A 94 4.12 19.33 5.77
C ARG A 94 4.48 18.81 7.17
N GLU A 95 5.30 19.55 7.90
CA GLU A 95 5.66 19.19 9.26
C GLU A 95 4.46 19.29 10.20
N GLY A 96 4.26 18.28 11.06
CA GLY A 96 3.06 18.17 11.89
C GLY A 96 1.80 17.72 11.14
N GLY A 97 1.90 17.49 9.82
CA GLY A 97 0.79 17.07 8.96
C GLY A 97 0.27 15.64 9.20
N GLY A 98 0.75 14.92 10.22
CA GLY A 98 0.24 13.60 10.58
C GLY A 98 -0.85 13.61 11.63
N ASP A 99 -1.24 14.79 12.14
CA ASP A 99 -2.47 14.92 12.90
C ASP A 99 -3.67 14.77 11.94
N SER A 100 -4.13 13.53 11.86
CA SER A 100 -5.41 13.01 11.34
C SER A 100 -6.66 13.87 11.56
N ASN A 101 -6.64 14.87 12.45
CA ASN A 101 -7.72 15.85 12.56
C ASN A 101 -7.73 16.84 11.39
N GLY A 102 -6.60 17.01 10.71
CA GLY A 102 -6.50 17.65 9.41
C GLY A 102 -6.67 16.63 8.29
N GLY A 103 -7.62 16.84 7.38
CA GLY A 103 -7.75 16.00 6.18
C GLY A 103 -6.49 16.03 5.30
N GLU A 104 -6.47 15.31 4.18
CA GLU A 104 -5.31 15.22 3.29
C GLU A 104 -4.78 16.59 2.82
N ALA A 105 -5.67 17.56 2.64
CA ALA A 105 -5.31 18.97 2.38
C ALA A 105 -4.44 19.60 3.48
N ALA A 106 -4.65 19.24 4.75
CA ALA A 106 -3.85 19.72 5.87
C ALA A 106 -2.47 19.04 5.95
N THR A 107 -2.36 17.82 5.40
CA THR A 107 -1.11 17.06 5.39
C THR A 107 -0.14 17.55 4.31
N GLY A 108 -0.65 18.10 3.20
CA GLY A 108 0.16 18.72 2.16
C GLY A 108 0.92 17.76 1.23
N PHE A 109 0.59 16.47 1.18
CA PHE A 109 1.27 15.50 0.29
C PHE A 109 1.25 15.90 -1.18
N GLU A 110 0.14 16.46 -1.66
CA GLU A 110 -0.01 16.91 -3.06
C GLU A 110 0.87 18.11 -3.41
N THR A 111 1.43 18.79 -2.40
CA THR A 111 2.39 19.88 -2.63
C THR A 111 3.83 19.40 -2.73
N CYS A 112 4.13 18.13 -2.43
CA CYS A 112 5.50 17.63 -2.51
C CYS A 112 5.55 16.17 -2.96
N LEU A 113 5.38 15.98 -4.27
CA LEU A 113 5.61 14.68 -4.91
C LEU A 113 7.10 14.43 -5.00
N LEU A 114 7.54 13.27 -4.51
CA LEU A 114 8.95 12.85 -4.60
C LEU A 114 9.18 11.97 -5.83
N LEU A 115 8.26 11.05 -6.08
CA LEU A 115 8.28 10.16 -7.23
C LEU A 115 6.89 9.58 -7.47
N ASP A 116 6.50 9.40 -8.72
CA ASP A 116 5.18 8.89 -9.12
C ASP A 116 5.33 7.84 -10.23
N HIS A 117 4.27 7.08 -10.49
CA HIS A 117 4.21 6.02 -11.50
C HIS A 117 5.26 4.93 -11.33
N ILE A 118 5.64 4.58 -10.10
CA ILE A 118 6.58 3.48 -9.88
C ILE A 118 5.85 2.17 -10.20
N PRO A 119 6.31 1.39 -11.19
CA PRO A 119 5.56 0.22 -11.66
C PRO A 119 5.44 -0.87 -10.61
N HIS A 120 4.31 -1.58 -10.64
CA HIS A 120 4.10 -2.80 -9.87
C HIS A 120 4.96 -3.96 -10.38
N ASP A 121 5.51 -4.82 -9.52
CA ASP A 121 6.23 -6.02 -9.98
C ASP A 121 5.26 -7.10 -10.49
N ALA A 122 5.31 -7.38 -11.78
CA ALA A 122 4.51 -8.43 -12.41
C ALA A 122 4.83 -9.85 -11.89
N LEU A 123 6.00 -10.05 -11.26
CA LEU A 123 6.36 -11.32 -10.61
C LEU A 123 5.80 -11.46 -9.18
N SER A 124 5.18 -10.41 -8.64
CA SER A 124 4.67 -10.42 -7.27
C SER A 124 3.61 -11.50 -7.04
N ARG A 125 3.85 -12.36 -6.03
CA ARG A 125 2.96 -13.48 -5.65
C ARG A 125 2.84 -13.69 -4.14
N PRO A 126 2.53 -12.63 -3.37
CA PRO A 126 2.46 -12.73 -1.93
C PRO A 126 1.25 -13.56 -1.48
N THR A 127 1.36 -14.15 -0.29
CA THR A 127 0.23 -14.72 0.42
C THR A 127 -0.10 -13.81 1.60
N TYR A 128 -1.22 -13.10 1.53
CA TYR A 128 -1.66 -12.14 2.56
C TYR A 128 -1.46 -12.62 4.01
N ARG A 129 -1.83 -13.87 4.33
CA ARG A 129 -1.73 -14.45 5.68
C ARG A 129 -0.32 -14.86 6.12
N ASN A 130 0.67 -14.75 5.25
CA ASN A 130 2.05 -15.13 5.53
C ASN A 130 2.96 -13.93 5.22
N GLU A 131 3.26 -13.12 6.24
CA GLU A 131 4.10 -11.92 6.09
C GLU A 131 5.47 -12.25 5.49
N SER A 132 6.04 -13.41 5.78
CA SER A 132 7.33 -13.83 5.20
C SER A 132 7.28 -14.12 3.69
N SER A 133 6.08 -14.16 3.09
CA SER A 133 5.88 -14.27 1.64
C SER A 133 5.53 -12.95 0.97
N TRP A 134 5.39 -11.87 1.74
CA TRP A 134 5.10 -10.56 1.17
C TRP A 134 6.22 -10.15 0.22
N HIS A 135 5.83 -9.53 -0.89
CA HIS A 135 6.74 -9.20 -1.96
C HIS A 135 7.40 -7.87 -1.66
N ARG A 136 8.74 -7.83 -1.66
CA ARG A 136 9.49 -6.60 -1.43
C ARG A 136 9.82 -5.95 -2.76
N SER A 137 9.64 -4.64 -2.79
CA SER A 137 10.15 -3.76 -3.84
C SER A 137 10.93 -2.62 -3.22
N SER A 138 11.82 -2.00 -3.98
CA SER A 138 12.75 -0.99 -3.52
C SER A 138 13.05 0.01 -4.62
N ILE A 139 13.11 1.28 -4.24
CA ILE A 139 13.42 2.41 -5.12
C ILE A 139 14.28 3.40 -4.33
N THR A 140 15.08 4.19 -5.03
CA THR A 140 15.85 5.28 -4.43
C THR A 140 15.21 6.61 -4.83
N LEU A 141 14.87 7.41 -3.83
CA LEU A 141 14.26 8.72 -3.98
C LEU A 141 15.34 9.80 -3.87
N TRP A 142 15.17 10.90 -4.61
CA TRP A 142 15.90 12.13 -4.35
C TRP A 142 15.16 12.93 -3.28
N ILE A 143 15.81 13.19 -2.14
CA ILE A 143 15.24 14.00 -1.07
C ILE A 143 15.77 15.43 -1.22
N PRO A 144 14.90 16.44 -1.41
CA PRO A 144 15.33 17.83 -1.59
C PRO A 144 15.98 18.44 -0.34
N ASP A 145 16.45 19.68 -0.47
CA ASP A 145 16.92 20.50 0.65
C ASP A 145 15.76 20.91 1.58
N VAL A 146 15.26 19.98 2.38
CA VAL A 146 14.14 20.18 3.29
C VAL A 146 14.58 19.95 4.73
N GLN A 147 14.22 20.87 5.60
CA GLN A 147 14.33 20.73 7.05
C GLN A 147 12.96 20.35 7.64
N CYS A 148 12.90 19.23 8.36
CA CYS A 148 11.81 18.93 9.28
C CYS A 148 12.21 17.89 10.33
N GLU A 149 11.69 18.04 11.55
CA GLU A 149 11.94 17.11 12.65
C GLU A 149 11.02 15.90 12.59
N ARG A 150 9.78 16.10 12.10
CA ARG A 150 8.77 15.06 11.92
C ARG A 150 7.82 15.37 10.75
N CYS A 151 8.31 15.13 9.54
CA CYS A 151 7.45 14.95 8.36
C CYS A 151 6.94 13.50 8.30
N TYR A 152 6.04 13.23 7.36
CA TYR A 152 5.63 11.88 7.00
C TYR A 152 5.99 11.63 5.55
N LEU A 153 6.70 10.53 5.30
CA LEU A 153 6.85 9.97 3.96
C LEU A 153 5.63 9.10 3.69
N GLN A 154 4.80 9.50 2.73
CA GLN A 154 3.65 8.73 2.28
C GLN A 154 4.06 7.82 1.12
N LEU A 155 3.62 6.58 1.21
CA LEU A 155 3.48 5.63 0.12
C LEU A 155 1.98 5.51 -0.16
N ILE A 156 1.59 5.67 -1.43
CA ILE A 156 0.28 5.19 -1.89
C ILE A 156 0.48 4.08 -2.91
N SER A 157 -0.46 3.13 -2.95
CA SER A 157 -0.63 2.20 -4.05
C SER A 157 -2.03 2.33 -4.60
N VAL A 158 -2.12 2.61 -5.91
CA VAL A 158 -3.39 2.87 -6.59
C VAL A 158 -3.81 1.64 -7.35
N MET A 159 -4.96 1.06 -6.98
CA MET A 159 -5.54 -0.04 -7.77
C MET A 159 -6.30 0.52 -8.94
N SER A 160 -5.59 0.64 -10.05
CA SER A 160 -6.11 1.16 -11.30
C SER A 160 -6.89 0.12 -12.12
N ASP A 161 -7.06 -1.11 -11.64
CA ASP A 161 -7.61 -2.20 -12.44
C ASP A 161 -9.15 -2.30 -12.45
N ALA A 162 -9.68 -3.02 -13.44
CA ALA A 162 -11.13 -3.15 -13.65
C ALA A 162 -11.88 -3.88 -12.52
N ALA A 163 -11.20 -4.74 -11.74
CA ALA A 163 -11.84 -5.38 -10.59
C ALA A 163 -12.16 -4.37 -9.47
N HIS A 164 -11.49 -3.21 -9.49
CA HIS A 164 -11.71 -2.13 -8.54
C HIS A 164 -12.62 -1.02 -9.07
N GLY A 165 -13.01 -1.05 -10.35
CA GLY A 165 -14.01 -0.14 -10.92
C GLY A 165 -13.46 0.90 -11.90
N VAL A 166 -12.18 0.80 -12.29
CA VAL A 166 -11.63 1.60 -13.39
C VAL A 166 -11.94 0.90 -14.71
N PRO A 167 -12.67 1.52 -15.65
CA PRO A 167 -12.98 0.89 -16.92
C PRO A 167 -11.72 0.50 -17.72
N ILE A 168 -11.82 -0.57 -18.50
CA ILE A 168 -10.73 -1.03 -19.38
C ILE A 168 -10.36 0.08 -20.36
N ASP A 169 -9.06 0.22 -20.65
CA ASP A 169 -8.48 1.23 -21.53
C ASP A 169 -8.79 2.68 -21.13
N THR A 170 -9.08 2.91 -19.85
CA THR A 170 -9.29 4.25 -19.28
C THR A 170 -8.27 4.57 -18.20
N LYS A 171 -8.32 5.80 -17.69
CA LYS A 171 -7.52 6.27 -16.57
C LYS A 171 -8.42 6.59 -15.38
N CYS A 172 -7.83 6.60 -14.20
CA CYS A 172 -8.43 7.22 -13.02
C CYS A 172 -7.45 8.24 -12.45
N ALA A 173 -7.98 9.27 -11.79
CA ALA A 173 -7.18 10.25 -11.08
C ALA A 173 -7.18 9.92 -9.58
N TYR A 174 -6.00 9.88 -8.96
CA TYR A 174 -5.93 9.93 -7.51
C TYR A 174 -6.41 11.31 -7.06
N ARG A 175 -7.49 11.31 -6.29
CA ARG A 175 -8.04 12.52 -5.66
C ARG A 175 -7.86 12.34 -4.17
N ALA A 176 -6.99 13.15 -3.59
CA ALA A 176 -6.79 13.18 -2.16
C ALA A 176 -8.17 13.31 -1.48
N ASN A 177 -8.51 12.34 -0.62
CA ASN A 177 -9.84 11.98 -0.11
C ASN A 177 -10.88 13.13 -0.13
N THR A 178 -11.69 13.18 -1.18
CA THR A 178 -12.73 14.21 -1.42
C THR A 178 -13.98 14.04 -0.54
N ASN A 179 -14.01 13.08 0.40
CA ASN A 179 -15.16 12.93 1.31
C ASN A 179 -15.29 14.09 2.30
N ASN A 180 -14.26 14.95 2.40
CA ASN A 180 -14.35 16.30 2.93
C ASN A 180 -13.78 17.26 1.88
N VAL A 181 -14.67 17.84 1.08
CA VAL A 181 -14.40 18.91 0.12
C VAL A 181 -13.75 20.09 0.85
N ILE A 182 -12.44 20.06 0.98
CA ILE A 182 -11.64 21.27 0.97
C ILE A 182 -11.25 21.41 -0.49
N GLU A 183 -11.85 22.38 -1.17
CA GLU A 183 -11.36 22.87 -2.47
C GLU A 183 -9.88 23.24 -2.27
N ILE A 184 -8.99 22.28 -2.52
CA ILE A 184 -7.59 22.62 -2.76
C ILE A 184 -7.67 23.35 -4.10
N ALA A 185 -7.52 24.67 -4.03
CA ALA A 185 -7.55 25.56 -5.17
C ALA A 185 -6.69 24.94 -6.28
N GLU A 186 -7.31 24.73 -7.43
CA GLU A 186 -6.64 24.44 -8.70
C GLU A 186 -5.96 23.07 -8.83
N THR A 187 -6.51 21.99 -8.25
CA THR A 187 -6.38 20.73 -9.01
C THR A 187 -7.23 20.89 -10.26
N PRO A 188 -6.65 20.83 -11.48
CA PRO A 188 -7.46 20.82 -12.69
C PRO A 188 -8.50 19.74 -12.51
N GLU A 189 -9.77 20.07 -12.75
CA GLU A 189 -10.83 19.08 -12.71
C GLU A 189 -10.46 18.01 -13.75
N SER A 190 -9.88 16.91 -13.28
CA SER A 190 -9.45 15.85 -14.17
C SER A 190 -10.70 15.27 -14.83
N ASP A 191 -10.67 15.13 -16.15
CA ASP A 191 -11.72 14.45 -16.92
C ASP A 191 -11.86 12.96 -16.55
N PHE A 192 -10.92 12.43 -15.75
CA PHE A 192 -10.93 11.05 -15.29
C PHE A 192 -11.67 10.87 -13.95
N PRO A 193 -12.38 9.75 -13.77
CA PRO A 193 -13.01 9.41 -12.49
C PRO A 193 -11.97 9.23 -11.38
N ALA A 194 -12.41 9.38 -10.12
CA ALA A 194 -11.54 9.11 -8.98
C ALA A 194 -11.11 7.63 -8.95
N CYS A 195 -9.85 7.37 -8.59
CA CYS A 195 -9.38 6.01 -8.37
C CYS A 195 -10.11 5.39 -7.17
N PRO A 196 -10.84 4.28 -7.36
CA PRO A 196 -11.80 3.77 -6.37
C PRO A 196 -11.15 3.01 -5.21
N ALA A 197 -9.91 2.55 -5.36
CA ALA A 197 -9.18 1.82 -4.35
C ALA A 197 -7.73 2.32 -4.30
N VAL A 198 -7.43 3.03 -3.21
CA VAL A 198 -6.10 3.56 -2.92
C VAL A 198 -5.72 3.10 -1.53
N TYR A 199 -4.51 2.60 -1.39
CA TYR A 199 -3.96 2.12 -0.13
C TYR A 199 -2.83 3.03 0.29
N HIS A 200 -2.78 3.35 1.57
CA HIS A 200 -1.84 4.32 2.11
C HIS A 200 -0.93 3.68 3.16
N SER A 201 0.31 4.17 3.24
CA SER A 201 1.23 3.86 4.32
C SER A 201 2.11 5.07 4.59
N CYS A 202 2.29 5.46 5.85
CA CYS A 202 3.17 6.56 6.22
C CYS A 202 4.26 6.10 7.17
N SER A 203 5.41 6.76 7.08
CA SER A 203 6.48 6.68 8.06
C SER A 203 6.87 8.08 8.53
N PRO A 204 7.04 8.31 9.85
CA PRO A 204 7.59 9.57 10.34
C PRO A 204 9.07 9.65 9.96
N VAL A 205 9.48 10.76 9.35
CA VAL A 205 10.86 10.99 8.90
C VAL A 205 11.39 12.33 9.42
N SER A 206 12.69 12.38 9.67
CA SER A 206 13.43 13.61 9.96
C SER A 206 14.41 13.88 8.84
N ILE A 207 14.56 15.15 8.46
CA ILE A 207 15.40 15.58 7.36
C ILE A 207 16.15 16.84 7.82
N ASP A 208 17.48 16.78 7.75
CA ASP A 208 18.38 17.87 8.18
C ASP A 208 18.84 18.70 6.97
N GLY A 209 17.88 19.41 6.36
CA GLY A 209 18.13 20.39 5.30
C GLY A 209 18.17 21.83 5.81
N THR A 210 18.14 22.79 4.89
CA THR A 210 18.24 24.23 5.19
C THR A 210 16.94 25.00 5.04
N ILE A 211 15.94 24.43 4.34
CA ILE A 211 14.66 25.08 4.07
C ILE A 211 13.56 24.39 4.87
N PRO A 212 12.91 25.05 5.85
CA PRO A 212 11.80 24.46 6.57
C PRO A 212 10.71 23.96 5.64
N ARG A 213 10.26 22.71 5.81
CA ARG A 213 9.23 22.10 4.94
C ARG A 213 7.98 22.97 4.82
N ASN A 214 7.60 23.64 5.90
CA ASN A 214 6.41 24.49 5.96
C ASN A 214 6.56 25.82 5.21
N ASP A 215 7.79 26.24 4.90
CA ASP A 215 8.09 27.44 4.11
C ASP A 215 8.09 27.15 2.59
N MET A 216 7.99 25.87 2.19
CA MET A 216 7.86 25.47 0.80
C MET A 216 6.38 25.31 0.41
N ASP A 217 5.95 26.10 -0.57
CA ASP A 217 4.60 26.00 -1.12
C ASP A 217 4.42 24.73 -1.93
N VAL A 218 5.34 24.46 -2.86
CA VAL A 218 5.35 23.29 -3.75
C VAL A 218 6.79 22.82 -3.95
N CYS A 219 7.02 21.50 -3.91
CA CYS A 219 8.28 20.90 -4.30
C CYS A 219 8.39 20.77 -5.82
N ASN A 220 9.60 20.92 -6.34
CA ASN A 220 9.86 20.85 -7.77
C ASN A 220 9.99 19.40 -8.25
N THR A 221 8.85 18.74 -8.53
CA THR A 221 8.84 17.34 -9.01
C THR A 221 9.72 17.15 -10.25
N THR A 222 9.73 18.10 -11.19
CA THR A 222 10.58 18.03 -12.40
C THR A 222 12.06 17.95 -12.06
N GLU A 223 12.52 18.71 -11.06
CA GLU A 223 13.91 18.63 -10.60
C GLU A 223 14.22 17.24 -10.03
N PHE A 224 13.30 16.64 -9.28
CA PHE A 224 13.55 15.33 -8.66
C PHE A 224 13.59 14.22 -9.72
N GLU A 225 12.69 14.30 -10.71
CA GLU A 225 12.71 13.42 -11.89
C GLU A 225 14.04 13.57 -12.66
N ASP A 226 14.52 14.79 -12.88
CA ASP A 226 15.78 15.05 -13.57
C ASP A 226 16.99 14.53 -12.76
N GLN A 227 17.01 14.71 -11.43
CA GLN A 227 18.07 14.18 -10.55
C GLN A 227 18.10 12.64 -10.56
N LEU A 228 16.93 12.01 -10.62
CA LEU A 228 16.81 10.56 -10.69
C LEU A 228 17.09 10.01 -12.10
N GLY A 229 16.96 10.85 -13.14
CA GLY A 229 16.83 10.38 -14.52
C GLY A 229 15.59 9.50 -14.69
N TRP A 230 14.49 9.84 -14.01
CA TRP A 230 13.26 9.04 -14.02
C TRP A 230 12.66 9.01 -15.43
N PRO A 231 12.33 7.84 -15.99
CA PRO A 231 11.88 7.75 -17.38
C PRO A 231 10.36 7.93 -17.57
N LEU A 232 9.57 7.83 -16.49
CA LEU A 232 8.11 7.87 -16.55
C LEU A 232 7.62 9.27 -16.15
N THR A 233 8.00 10.26 -16.97
CA THR A 233 7.63 11.67 -16.75
C THR A 233 6.51 12.11 -17.71
N PRO A 234 5.69 13.09 -17.32
CA PRO A 234 4.72 13.71 -18.24
C PRO A 234 5.39 14.41 -19.43
N ARG A 235 6.64 14.89 -19.26
CA ARG A 235 7.41 15.54 -20.33
C ARG A 235 7.73 14.57 -21.46
N ASP A 236 8.14 13.35 -21.10
CA ASP A 236 8.67 12.39 -22.06
C ASP A 236 7.58 11.42 -22.57
N ASN A 237 6.48 11.25 -21.83
CA ASN A 237 5.37 10.36 -22.21
C ASN A 237 3.99 10.98 -21.89
N PRO A 238 3.62 12.11 -22.49
CA PRO A 238 2.41 12.86 -22.14
C PRO A 238 1.10 12.07 -22.30
N ASP A 239 1.07 11.07 -23.18
CA ASP A 239 -0.11 10.22 -23.39
C ASP A 239 -0.26 9.14 -22.30
N LEU A 240 0.84 8.74 -21.66
CA LEU A 240 0.90 7.62 -20.73
C LEU A 240 0.99 8.09 -19.27
N TYR A 241 1.78 9.12 -19.01
CA TYR A 241 2.07 9.60 -17.66
C TYR A 241 1.59 11.03 -17.47
N GLU A 242 0.76 11.20 -16.45
CA GLU A 242 0.37 12.50 -15.90
C GLU A 242 0.34 12.31 -14.39
N HIS A 243 0.94 13.22 -13.63
CA HIS A 243 1.06 13.07 -12.17
C HIS A 243 -0.30 12.78 -11.55
N SER A 244 -0.35 11.75 -10.70
CA SER A 244 -1.54 11.27 -10.02
C SER A 244 -2.65 10.76 -10.96
N ILE A 245 -2.37 10.41 -12.22
CA ILE A 245 -3.34 9.84 -13.16
C ILE A 245 -2.90 8.48 -13.69
N TYR A 246 -3.59 7.43 -13.27
CA TYR A 246 -3.17 6.05 -13.47
C TYR A 246 -4.01 5.36 -14.53
N TYR A 247 -3.34 4.78 -15.52
CA TYR A 247 -3.99 3.99 -16.57
C TYR A 247 -4.36 2.60 -16.04
N ASN A 248 -5.48 2.05 -16.52
CA ASN A 248 -5.93 0.72 -16.16
C ASN A 248 -4.84 -0.32 -16.44
N ARG A 249 -4.24 -0.86 -15.37
CA ARG A 249 -3.11 -1.81 -15.48
C ARG A 249 -1.90 -1.26 -16.25
N GLY A 250 -1.70 0.06 -16.22
CA GLY A 250 -0.68 0.76 -17.01
C GLY A 250 0.75 0.52 -16.57
N ASP A 251 0.97 0.54 -15.26
CA ASP A 251 2.30 0.66 -14.69
C ASP A 251 2.77 -0.70 -14.16
N VAL A 252 3.28 -1.52 -15.07
CA VAL A 252 3.86 -2.84 -14.74
C VAL A 252 5.36 -2.86 -15.00
N GLY A 253 6.08 -3.54 -14.13
CA GLY A 253 7.52 -3.67 -14.20
C GLY A 253 7.97 -5.07 -13.81
N LEU A 254 9.27 -5.31 -13.96
CA LEU A 254 9.95 -6.49 -13.45
C LEU A 254 11.07 -6.06 -12.53
N TYR A 255 11.11 -6.66 -11.34
CA TYR A 255 12.10 -6.34 -10.33
C TYR A 255 13.15 -7.47 -10.20
N SER A 256 14.36 -7.08 -9.80
CA SER A 256 15.42 -8.03 -9.50
C SER A 256 15.09 -8.81 -8.23
N THR A 257 15.19 -10.13 -8.32
CA THR A 257 14.98 -11.03 -7.16
C THR A 257 16.10 -10.95 -6.13
N THR A 258 17.21 -10.25 -6.43
CA THR A 258 18.38 -10.17 -5.55
C THR A 258 18.32 -8.97 -4.62
N ASP A 259 17.84 -7.85 -5.13
CA ASP A 259 17.88 -6.55 -4.46
C ASP A 259 16.55 -5.79 -4.54
N ALA A 260 15.51 -6.41 -5.09
CA ALA A 260 14.17 -5.83 -5.18
C ALA A 260 14.14 -4.48 -5.91
N THR A 261 15.05 -4.24 -6.86
CA THR A 261 15.09 -3.01 -7.68
C THR A 261 14.45 -3.21 -9.05
N LEU A 262 13.83 -2.16 -9.60
CA LEU A 262 13.21 -2.18 -10.92
C LEU A 262 14.25 -2.44 -12.03
N ARG A 263 13.96 -3.36 -12.95
CA ARG A 263 14.85 -3.75 -14.07
C ARG A 263 14.24 -3.48 -15.43
N PHE A 264 12.93 -3.59 -15.55
CA PHE A 264 12.20 -3.35 -16.79
C PHE A 264 10.87 -2.67 -16.50
N VAL A 265 10.44 -1.79 -17.39
CA VAL A 265 9.08 -1.26 -17.45
C VAL A 265 8.39 -1.90 -18.65
N GLY A 266 7.15 -2.33 -18.46
CA GLY A 266 6.32 -2.94 -19.48
C GLY A 266 5.23 -2.01 -19.98
N SER A 267 4.63 -2.38 -21.11
CA SER A 267 3.43 -1.72 -21.63
C SER A 267 2.22 -2.01 -20.72
N PRO A 268 1.21 -1.14 -20.74
CA PRO A 268 -0.06 -1.39 -20.07
C PRO A 268 -0.65 -2.77 -20.41
N LEU A 269 -1.09 -3.50 -19.38
CA LEU A 269 -1.74 -4.79 -19.59
C LEU A 269 -3.15 -4.59 -20.13
N THR A 270 -3.51 -5.37 -21.14
CA THR A 270 -4.88 -5.39 -21.69
C THR A 270 -5.60 -6.64 -21.24
N ASP A 271 -6.93 -6.67 -21.34
CA ASP A 271 -7.70 -7.89 -21.10
C ASP A 271 -7.39 -9.00 -22.12
N ALA A 272 -6.80 -8.66 -23.27
CA ALA A 272 -6.33 -9.65 -24.24
C ALA A 272 -5.07 -10.40 -23.76
N THR A 273 -4.19 -9.72 -23.02
CA THR A 273 -2.93 -10.30 -22.51
C THR A 273 -3.06 -10.82 -21.08
N CYS A 274 -3.99 -10.28 -20.29
CA CYS A 274 -4.26 -10.77 -18.94
C CYS A 274 -5.74 -10.71 -18.55
N THR A 275 -6.36 -11.87 -18.37
CA THR A 275 -7.75 -12.00 -17.89
C THR A 275 -7.85 -12.20 -16.37
N ASN A 276 -6.72 -12.38 -15.68
CA ASN A 276 -6.69 -12.69 -14.25
C ASN A 276 -6.48 -11.41 -13.44
N THR A 277 -7.40 -11.14 -12.51
CA THR A 277 -7.42 -9.91 -11.72
C THR A 277 -6.38 -9.85 -10.60
N LYS A 278 -5.68 -10.95 -10.31
CA LYS A 278 -4.69 -11.04 -9.22
C LYS A 278 -3.26 -11.21 -9.70
N TYR A 279 -3.09 -11.91 -10.82
CA TYR A 279 -1.77 -12.26 -11.32
C TYR A 279 -1.79 -12.49 -12.82
N CYS A 280 -0.90 -11.80 -13.52
CA CYS A 280 -0.62 -11.98 -14.93
C CYS A 280 0.77 -12.59 -15.05
N ASP A 281 0.91 -13.68 -15.81
CA ASP A 281 2.21 -14.30 -16.02
C ASP A 281 3.07 -13.40 -16.92
N PRO A 282 4.18 -12.81 -16.44
CA PRO A 282 4.96 -11.89 -17.25
C PRO A 282 5.60 -12.57 -18.46
N ASP A 283 5.82 -13.89 -18.44
CA ASP A 283 6.38 -14.62 -19.60
C ASP A 283 5.45 -14.54 -20.83
N VAL A 284 4.17 -14.21 -20.63
CA VAL A 284 3.14 -14.14 -21.68
C VAL A 284 2.57 -12.73 -21.81
N SER A 285 2.42 -12.01 -20.69
CA SER A 285 1.68 -10.76 -20.63
C SER A 285 2.54 -9.50 -20.60
N PHE A 286 3.85 -9.62 -20.30
CA PHE A 286 4.75 -8.48 -20.20
C PHE A 286 5.39 -8.18 -21.55
N GLU A 287 5.16 -6.98 -22.06
CA GLU A 287 5.85 -6.45 -23.23
C GLU A 287 6.77 -5.32 -22.76
N GLU A 288 8.07 -5.52 -22.84
CA GLU A 288 9.07 -4.54 -22.42
C GLU A 288 8.99 -3.27 -23.28
N ILE A 289 8.86 -2.11 -22.63
CA ILE A 289 8.97 -0.79 -23.27
C ILE A 289 10.30 -0.11 -22.93
N LEU A 290 10.87 -0.44 -21.77
CA LEU A 290 12.11 0.18 -21.30
C LEU A 290 12.90 -0.76 -20.39
N ALA A 291 14.16 -1.00 -20.75
CA ALA A 291 15.16 -1.56 -19.85
C ALA A 291 15.78 -0.47 -18.97
N ILE A 292 15.93 -0.76 -17.67
CA ILE A 292 16.52 0.16 -16.71
C ILE A 292 18.05 0.07 -16.79
N PRO A 293 18.78 1.19 -17.02
CA PRO A 293 20.23 1.19 -16.98
C PRO A 293 20.76 0.78 -15.61
N ASP A 294 21.81 -0.04 -15.55
CA ASP A 294 22.44 -0.46 -14.29
C ASP A 294 22.94 0.71 -13.42
N ALA A 295 23.19 1.87 -14.04
CA ALA A 295 23.65 3.09 -13.38
C ALA A 295 22.52 4.08 -13.05
N ALA A 296 21.25 3.70 -13.21
CA ALA A 296 20.14 4.59 -12.91
C ALA A 296 20.09 4.93 -11.41
N ALA A 297 19.94 6.22 -11.09
CA ALA A 297 20.02 6.70 -9.71
C ALA A 297 18.93 6.09 -8.82
N TYR A 298 17.73 5.87 -9.36
CA TYR A 298 16.61 5.28 -8.63
C TYR A 298 16.79 3.79 -8.27
N ILE A 299 17.86 3.11 -8.73
CA ILE A 299 18.21 1.73 -8.32
C ILE A 299 19.55 1.63 -7.57
N SER A 300 20.18 2.75 -7.24
CA SER A 300 21.56 2.80 -6.69
C SER A 300 21.74 2.22 -5.28
N LEU A 301 20.65 2.00 -4.52
CA LEU A 301 20.67 1.48 -3.14
C LEU A 301 21.51 2.35 -2.20
N GLU A 302 20.98 3.51 -1.83
CA GLU A 302 21.64 4.53 -1.01
C GLU A 302 20.96 4.74 0.35
N GLY A 303 21.72 5.21 1.34
CA GLY A 303 21.22 5.48 2.69
C GLY A 303 20.91 4.25 3.55
N SER A 304 20.27 4.46 4.70
CA SER A 304 20.12 3.45 5.75
C SER A 304 19.28 2.24 5.33
N CYS A 305 18.25 2.45 4.49
CA CYS A 305 17.36 1.39 4.03
C CYS A 305 17.98 0.51 2.93
N ALA A 306 19.10 0.89 2.32
CA ALA A 306 19.80 0.06 1.34
C ALA A 306 20.20 -1.32 1.89
N SER A 307 20.43 -1.41 3.21
CA SER A 307 20.75 -2.66 3.89
C SER A 307 19.56 -3.63 4.00
N VAL A 308 18.33 -3.10 3.97
CA VAL A 308 17.09 -3.88 4.16
C VAL A 308 16.79 -4.76 2.96
N VAL A 309 17.19 -4.37 1.75
CA VAL A 309 16.82 -5.10 0.52
C VAL A 309 17.28 -6.55 0.51
N LYS A 310 18.37 -6.87 1.24
CA LYS A 310 18.97 -8.22 1.33
C LYS A 310 18.50 -9.01 2.54
N THR A 311 17.72 -8.41 3.45
CA THR A 311 17.24 -9.12 4.64
C THR A 311 16.08 -10.04 4.28
N LYS A 312 15.77 -11.00 5.14
CA LYS A 312 14.53 -11.74 5.00
C LYS A 312 13.37 -10.82 5.41
N VAL A 313 12.23 -10.92 4.72
CA VAL A 313 11.00 -10.26 5.19
C VAL A 313 10.55 -10.92 6.50
N GLU A 314 10.40 -10.09 7.54
CA GLU A 314 9.97 -10.49 8.87
C GLU A 314 8.60 -9.91 9.18
N ALA A 315 7.88 -10.53 10.12
CA ALA A 315 6.59 -10.01 10.55
C ALA A 315 6.77 -8.68 11.27
N TYR A 316 5.84 -7.75 11.06
CA TYR A 316 5.92 -6.44 11.70
C TYR A 316 5.75 -6.54 13.22
N VAL A 317 6.65 -5.89 13.95
CA VAL A 317 6.60 -5.75 15.40
C VAL A 317 6.41 -4.27 15.72
N PRO A 318 5.25 -3.87 16.29
CA PRO A 318 5.02 -2.49 16.69
C PRO A 318 6.11 -2.00 17.66
N PRO A 319 6.56 -0.73 17.58
CA PRO A 319 7.61 -0.19 18.46
C PRO A 319 7.33 -0.38 19.96
N ALA A 320 6.07 -0.25 20.38
CA ALA A 320 5.66 -0.46 21.77
C ALA A 320 5.89 -1.89 22.27
N ALA A 321 5.90 -2.88 21.38
CA ALA A 321 6.21 -4.27 21.72
C ALA A 321 7.73 -4.53 21.80
N ALA A 322 8.53 -3.81 21.01
CA ALA A 322 9.99 -3.96 20.98
C ALA A 322 10.67 -3.44 22.27
N ALA A 323 10.13 -2.38 22.89
CA ALA A 323 10.69 -1.79 24.10
C ALA A 323 10.53 -2.65 25.37
N VAL A 324 9.60 -3.61 25.38
CA VAL A 324 9.32 -4.44 26.57
C VAL A 324 10.36 -5.57 26.71
N ASP A 325 10.94 -6.05 25.62
CA ASP A 325 11.82 -7.23 25.64
C ASP A 325 13.28 -6.90 25.98
N SER A 326 13.72 -5.65 25.77
CA SER A 326 15.09 -5.24 26.09
C SER A 326 15.38 -5.11 27.60
N THR A 327 14.36 -5.26 28.46
CA THR A 327 14.50 -5.03 29.92
C THR A 327 14.48 -6.31 30.77
N ILE A 328 14.24 -7.50 30.18
CA ILE A 328 14.05 -8.75 30.94
C ILE A 328 15.32 -9.64 31.00
N ASN A 329 16.43 -9.27 30.34
CA ASN A 329 17.67 -10.08 30.33
C ASN A 329 18.86 -9.47 31.09
N SER A 330 18.62 -8.84 32.24
CA SER A 330 19.70 -8.59 33.21
C SER A 330 19.25 -8.76 34.66
N SER A 331 18.93 -9.99 35.08
CA SER A 331 19.35 -10.57 36.38
C SER A 331 18.53 -11.81 36.80
N THR A 332 19.26 -12.78 37.37
CA THR A 332 18.80 -13.83 38.30
C THR A 332 18.01 -15.04 37.76
N SER A 333 18.75 -16.15 37.62
CA SER A 333 18.68 -17.33 38.50
C SER A 333 17.28 -17.87 38.90
N SER A 334 17.00 -19.07 38.37
CA SER A 334 16.26 -20.17 38.99
C SER A 334 14.84 -19.91 39.53
N SER A 335 13.83 -20.38 38.79
CA SER A 335 12.90 -21.40 39.30
C SER A 335 12.01 -21.89 38.16
N ALA A 336 12.10 -23.19 37.86
CA ALA A 336 11.23 -23.84 36.90
C ALA A 336 9.79 -23.89 37.46
N ARG A 337 8.87 -23.14 36.84
CA ARG A 337 7.43 -23.42 36.95
C ARG A 337 6.92 -23.88 35.60
N THR A 338 6.68 -25.18 35.51
CA THR A 338 5.93 -25.82 34.44
C THR A 338 4.52 -25.24 34.38
N LEU A 339 4.25 -24.47 33.33
CA LEU A 339 2.90 -24.02 32.98
C LEU A 339 2.30 -25.04 32.02
N THR A 340 1.39 -25.86 32.53
CA THR A 340 0.59 -26.79 31.74
C THR A 340 -0.39 -25.99 30.88
N GLN A 341 -0.03 -25.78 29.61
CA GLN A 341 -0.88 -25.13 28.62
C GLN A 341 -1.97 -26.12 28.19
N LEU A 342 -3.23 -25.80 28.53
CA LEU A 342 -4.40 -26.57 28.12
C LEU A 342 -4.65 -26.32 26.63
N MET A 343 -4.21 -27.24 25.77
CA MET A 343 -4.58 -27.23 24.35
C MET A 343 -6.07 -27.56 24.21
N ILE A 344 -6.86 -26.60 23.72
CA ILE A 344 -8.21 -26.83 23.22
C ILE A 344 -8.07 -27.18 21.73
N PRO A 345 -8.48 -28.38 21.27
CA PRO A 345 -8.39 -28.73 19.86
C PRO A 345 -9.41 -27.95 19.04
N ALA A 346 -8.96 -27.31 17.97
CA ALA A 346 -9.81 -26.75 16.94
C ALA A 346 -10.50 -27.89 16.18
N THR A 347 -11.80 -28.06 16.39
CA THR A 347 -12.63 -28.98 15.61
C THR A 347 -12.90 -28.37 14.23
N THR A 348 -12.54 -29.15 13.22
CA THR A 348 -12.87 -28.95 11.80
C THR A 348 -14.37 -28.90 11.58
N ALA A 349 -14.89 -27.80 11.06
CA ALA A 349 -16.22 -27.71 10.49
C ALA A 349 -16.13 -27.76 8.96
N THR A 350 -16.14 -28.97 8.41
CA THR A 350 -16.47 -29.24 7.01
C THR A 350 -17.98 -29.07 6.87
N LEU A 351 -18.43 -27.97 6.24
CA LEU A 351 -19.83 -27.82 5.86
C LEU A 351 -19.97 -27.98 4.35
N THR A 352 -20.44 -29.17 3.98
CA THR A 352 -20.87 -29.59 2.65
C THR A 352 -22.02 -28.68 2.17
N LEU A 353 -21.77 -27.85 1.16
CA LEU A 353 -22.79 -27.09 0.46
C LEU A 353 -23.35 -27.96 -0.68
N LEU A 354 -24.42 -28.70 -0.40
CA LEU A 354 -25.20 -29.42 -1.40
C LEU A 354 -26.69 -29.28 -1.06
N LEU A 355 -27.34 -28.19 -1.48
CA LEU A 355 -28.76 -28.17 -1.84
C LEU A 355 -29.18 -26.78 -2.38
N MET A 356 -29.17 -26.61 -3.71
CA MET A 356 -30.04 -25.65 -4.39
C MET A 356 -30.30 -26.12 -5.83
N ILE A 357 -30.95 -27.29 -5.97
CA ILE A 357 -31.77 -27.59 -7.16
C ILE A 357 -33.01 -28.32 -6.64
N LEU A 358 -34.18 -27.85 -7.07
CA LEU A 358 -35.56 -28.30 -6.82
C LEU A 358 -36.32 -27.35 -5.90
N PHE A 359 -36.99 -26.35 -6.49
CA PHE A 359 -38.45 -26.15 -6.38
C PHE A 359 -38.85 -24.88 -7.17
N LEU A 360 -38.84 -24.99 -8.50
CA LEU A 360 -39.75 -24.26 -9.37
C LEU A 360 -40.41 -25.31 -10.26
N GLY A 361 -41.61 -25.72 -9.86
CA GLY A 361 -42.33 -26.82 -10.51
C GLY A 361 -43.59 -27.25 -9.76
N LYS A 362 -44.50 -26.31 -9.48
CA LYS A 362 -45.96 -26.44 -9.65
C LYS A 362 -46.67 -25.17 -9.19
#